data_AF-A0AAU8CWH3-F1
#
_entry.id   AF-A0AAU8CWH3-F1
#
_cell.length_a   1.000
_cell.length_b   1.000
_cell.length_c   1.000
_cell.angle_alpha   90.00
_cell.angle_beta   90.00
_cell.angle_gamma   90.00
#
_symmetry.space_group_name_H-M   'P 1'
#
loop_
_entity.id
_entity.type
_entity.pdbx_description
1 polymer ?
#
loop_
_entity_poly.entity_id
_entity_poly.type
_entity_poly.pdbx_seq_one_letter_code
_entity_poly.pdbx_strand_id
1 'polypeptide(L)' 'MGNNFTENPIVRRRSVLVALLAATALKPTLAEATMDPYERISRDAKALAASMAALHGGEWQVCVNHDAEFALIRPGRAST' A
#
# COMPACT_ATOMS: atom_id res chain seq x y z
N MET A 1 10.80 43.16 63.73
CA MET A 1 9.77 43.13 62.67
C MET A 1 10.46 42.83 61.35
N GLY A 2 10.29 41.62 60.82
CA GLY A 2 10.86 41.17 59.55
C GLY A 2 10.00 40.01 59.03
N ASN A 3 9.41 40.22 57.87
CA ASN A 3 8.30 39.43 57.34
C ASN A 3 8.78 38.23 56.50
N ASN A 4 8.06 37.11 56.65
CA ASN A 4 7.67 36.08 55.67
C ASN A 4 8.51 35.91 54.39
N PHE A 5 9.11 34.74 54.23
CA PHE A 5 9.22 34.10 52.91
C PHE A 5 8.62 32.69 52.97
N THR A 6 7.49 32.61 52.29
CA THR A 6 6.66 31.45 51.96
C THR A 6 7.45 30.32 51.31
N GLU A 7 7.24 29.11 51.82
CA GLU A 7 7.47 27.86 51.10
C GLU A 7 6.75 27.91 49.76
N ASN A 8 7.46 27.61 48.68
CA ASN A 8 6.84 27.42 47.37
C ASN A 8 7.12 25.98 46.92
N PRO A 9 6.10 25.12 46.82
CA PRO A 9 6.27 23.73 46.46
C PRO A 9 6.79 23.64 45.02
N ILE A 10 7.88 22.92 44.83
CA ILE A 10 8.48 22.64 43.54
C ILE A 10 7.41 22.00 42.64
N VAL A 11 6.86 22.80 41.73
CA VAL A 11 5.93 22.38 40.69
C VAL A 11 6.70 21.53 39.67
N ARG A 12 6.80 20.22 39.90
CA ARG A 12 7.21 19.24 38.86
C ARG A 12 5.98 18.75 38.10
N ARG A 13 5.46 19.59 37.21
CA ARG A 13 4.36 19.26 36.27
C ARG A 13 4.85 18.86 34.87
N ARG A 14 6.10 18.40 34.73
CA ARG A 14 6.70 18.11 33.41
C ARG A 14 6.85 16.63 33.05
N SER A 15 6.42 15.71 33.92
CA SER A 15 6.75 14.28 33.72
C SER A 15 5.63 13.42 33.13
N VAL A 16 4.44 13.96 32.87
CA VAL A 16 3.29 13.12 32.42
C VAL A 16 3.13 13.10 30.89
N LEU A 17 3.73 14.03 30.15
CA LEU A 17 3.50 14.17 28.71
C LEU A 17 4.37 13.28 27.80
N VAL A 18 5.38 12.59 28.33
CA VAL A 18 6.28 11.76 27.51
C VAL A 18 5.75 10.33 27.32
N ALA A 19 4.89 9.83 28.21
CA ALA A 19 4.39 8.46 28.14
C ALA A 19 3.29 8.23 27.08
N LEU A 20 2.64 9.29 26.57
CA LEU A 20 1.51 9.15 25.63
C LEU A 20 1.92 9.12 24.15
N LEU A 21 3.15 9.52 23.80
CA LEU A 21 3.62 9.51 22.41
C LEU A 21 4.15 8.16 21.92
N ALA A 22 4.45 7.22 22.83
CA ALA A 22 4.95 5.89 22.45
C ALA A 22 3.82 4.91 22.04
N ALA A 23 2.55 5.24 22.28
CA ALA A 23 1.43 4.33 22.08
C ALA A 23 0.81 4.38 20.66
N THR A 24 1.23 5.30 19.79
CA THR A 24 0.66 5.45 18.43
C THR A 24 1.51 4.82 17.32
N ALA A 25 2.66 4.22 17.67
CA ALA A 25 3.57 3.63 16.68
C ALA A 25 3.27 2.14 16.38
N LEU A 26 2.26 1.52 17.00
CA LEU A 26 1.66 0.32 16.42
C LEU A 26 0.68 0.78 15.35
N LYS A 27 1.21 1.08 14.15
CA LYS A 27 0.40 0.82 12.96
C LYS A 27 0.05 -0.66 13.06
N PRO A 28 -1.23 -1.06 13.15
CA PRO A 28 -1.55 -2.40 12.70
C PRO A 28 -0.98 -2.44 11.28
N THR A 29 -0.01 -3.31 11.04
CA THR A 29 0.21 -3.79 9.69
C THR A 29 -1.13 -4.39 9.33
N LEU A 30 -1.99 -3.57 8.74
CA LEU A 30 -3.13 -4.02 7.95
C LEU A 30 -2.51 -5.14 7.14
N ALA A 31 -2.89 -6.38 7.47
CA ALA A 31 -2.51 -7.52 6.67
C ALA A 31 -2.95 -7.12 5.27
N GLU A 32 -1.98 -6.72 4.45
CA GLU A 32 -2.24 -6.28 3.09
C GLU A 32 -2.87 -7.52 2.49
N ALA A 33 -4.19 -7.45 2.24
CA ALA A 33 -4.94 -8.60 1.80
C ALA A 33 -4.19 -9.11 0.57
N THR A 34 -3.57 -10.28 0.72
CA THR A 34 -2.65 -10.78 -0.27
C THR A 34 -3.50 -11.06 -1.49
N MET A 35 -3.32 -10.25 -2.53
CA MET A 35 -4.09 -10.39 -3.76
C MET A 35 -3.95 -11.82 -4.25
N ASP A 36 -5.08 -12.42 -4.59
CA ASP A 36 -5.10 -13.76 -5.14
C ASP A 36 -4.16 -13.81 -6.37
N PRO A 37 -3.28 -14.83 -6.48
CA PRO A 37 -2.33 -14.89 -7.60
C PRO A 37 -2.98 -14.84 -8.98
N TYR A 38 -4.19 -15.40 -9.13
CA TYR A 38 -4.92 -15.37 -10.40
C TYR A 38 -5.42 -13.95 -10.71
N GLU A 39 -5.94 -13.24 -9.72
CA GLU A 39 -6.29 -11.82 -9.86
C GLU A 39 -5.09 -10.97 -10.25
N ARG A 40 -3.94 -11.21 -9.60
CA ARG A 40 -2.69 -10.52 -9.92
C ARG A 40 -2.27 -10.75 -11.36
N ILE A 41 -2.27 -12.00 -11.83
CA ILE A 41 -1.92 -12.36 -13.21
C ILE A 41 -2.89 -11.69 -14.19
N SER A 42 -4.20 -11.72 -13.91
CA SER A 42 -5.22 -11.08 -14.75
C SER A 42 -5.02 -9.57 -14.84
N ARG A 43 -4.71 -8.91 -13.73
CA ARG A 43 -4.38 -7.47 -13.69
C ARG A 43 -3.14 -7.17 -14.52
N ASP A 44 -2.05 -7.92 -14.31
CA ASP A 44 -0.77 -7.68 -14.97
C ASP A 44 -0.87 -7.97 -16.49
N ALA A 45 -1.65 -8.99 -16.89
CA ALA A 45 -1.96 -9.29 -18.29
C ALA A 45 -2.73 -8.15 -18.98
N LYS A 46 -3.71 -7.54 -18.31
CA LYS A 46 -4.43 -6.37 -18.83
C LYS A 46 -3.52 -5.15 -18.96
N ALA A 47 -2.66 -4.91 -17.96
CA ALA A 47 -1.71 -3.81 -18.01
C ALA A 47 -0.74 -3.95 -19.20
N LEU A 48 -0.22 -5.17 -19.42
CA LEU A 48 0.64 -5.48 -20.55
C LEU A 48 -0.08 -5.29 -21.89
N ALA A 49 -1.31 -5.78 -22.03
CA ALA A 49 -2.11 -5.56 -23.24
C ALA A 49 -2.30 -4.06 -23.54
N ALA A 50 -2.58 -3.25 -22.52
CA ALA A 50 -2.70 -1.80 -22.67
C ALA A 50 -1.39 -1.14 -23.11
N SER A 51 -0.25 -1.58 -22.56
CA SER A 51 1.07 -1.11 -23.01
C SER A 51 1.35 -1.47 -24.47
N MET A 52 1.00 -2.69 -24.88
CA MET A 52 1.17 -3.12 -26.27
C MET A 52 0.28 -2.30 -27.23
N ALA A 53 -0.96 -2.02 -26.84
CA ALA A 53 -1.85 -1.14 -27.59
C ALA A 53 -1.31 0.29 -27.70
N ALA A 54 -0.72 0.82 -26.64
CA ALA A 54 -0.10 2.15 -26.67
C ALA A 54 1.14 2.21 -27.58
N LEU A 55 1.94 1.14 -27.64
CA LEU A 55 3.17 1.05 -28.43
C LEU A 55 2.93 0.79 -29.91
N HIS A 56 2.00 -0.12 -30.22
CA HIS A 56 1.83 -0.65 -31.56
C HIS A 56 0.48 -0.29 -32.20
N GLY A 57 -0.42 0.35 -31.44
CA GLY A 57 -1.80 0.59 -31.86
C GLY A 57 -2.65 -0.68 -31.87
N GLY A 58 -3.95 -0.50 -32.10
CA GLY A 58 -4.92 -1.58 -32.18
C GLY A 58 -5.24 -2.24 -30.84
N GLU A 59 -5.99 -3.34 -30.88
CA GLU A 59 -6.29 -4.16 -29.72
C GLU A 59 -5.16 -5.19 -29.50
N TRP A 60 -4.87 -5.50 -28.24
CA TRP A 60 -3.90 -6.53 -27.86
C TRP A 60 -4.48 -7.46 -26.80
N GLN A 61 -4.08 -8.72 -26.84
CA GLN A 61 -4.54 -9.75 -25.93
C GLN A 61 -3.34 -10.51 -25.34
N VAL A 62 -3.43 -10.80 -24.04
CA VAL A 62 -2.48 -11.63 -23.32
C VAL A 62 -3.22 -12.86 -22.80
N CYS A 63 -2.80 -14.05 -23.21
CA CYS A 63 -3.37 -15.32 -22.80
C CYS A 63 -2.30 -16.10 -22.03
N VAL A 64 -2.61 -16.54 -20.81
CA VAL A 64 -1.75 -17.41 -20.00
C VAL A 64 -2.46 -18.74 -19.83
N ASN A 65 -1.82 -19.83 -20.24
CA ASN A 65 -2.32 -21.19 -20.04
C ASN A 65 -1.34 -21.93 -19.12
N HIS A 66 -1.79 -22.23 -17.90
CA HIS A 66 -0.97 -22.88 -16.89
C HIS A 66 -0.77 -24.38 -17.15
N ASP A 67 -1.75 -25.05 -17.77
CA ASP A 67 -1.68 -26.50 -18.04
C ASP A 67 -0.66 -26.82 -19.15
N ALA A 68 -0.53 -25.92 -20.11
CA ALA A 68 0.39 -26.07 -21.24
C ALA A 68 1.66 -25.19 -21.10
N GLU A 69 1.89 -24.60 -19.92
CA GLU A 69 3.07 -23.81 -19.56
C GLU A 69 3.46 -22.74 -20.60
N PHE A 70 2.48 -22.07 -21.19
CA PHE A 70 2.71 -21.05 -22.22
C PHE A 70 1.99 -19.74 -21.93
N ALA A 71 2.59 -18.65 -22.40
CA ALA A 71 1.97 -17.34 -22.49
C ALA A 71 2.03 -16.83 -23.93
N LEU A 72 0.92 -16.27 -24.42
CA LEU A 72 0.78 -15.72 -25.75
C LEU A 72 0.39 -14.24 -25.66
N ILE A 73 1.17 -13.39 -26.33
CA ILE A 73 0.88 -11.97 -26.52
C ILE A 73 0.66 -11.78 -28.01
N ARG A 74 -0.53 -11.29 -28.40
CA ARG A 74 -0.87 -11.11 -29.81
C ARG A 74 -1.82 -9.93 -30.03
N PRO A 75 -1.89 -9.40 -31.26
CA PRO A 75 -2.97 -8.50 -31.65
C PRO A 75 -4.35 -9.16 -31.43
N GLY A 76 -5.30 -8.35 -30.96
CA GLY A 76 -6.70 -8.69 -30.87
C GLY A 76 -7.32 -8.82 -32.26
N ARG A 77 -8.26 -9.74 -32.42
CA ARG A 77 -8.99 -9.86 -33.67
C ARG A 77 -10.13 -8.85 -33.61
N ALA A 78 -10.14 -7.88 -34.52
CA ALA A 78 -11.29 -6.98 -34.63
C ALA A 78 -12.55 -7.83 -34.84
N SER A 79 -13.50 -7.73 -33.91
CA SER A 79 -14.84 -8.28 -34.09
C SER A 79 -15.56 -7.41 -35.12
N THR A 80 -15.53 -7.84 -36.38
CA THR A 80 -16.38 -7.30 -37.45
C THR A 80 -17.82 -7.75 -37.29
#